data_AF-A0A350UIJ6-F1
#
_entry.id   AF-A0A350UIJ6-F1
#
_cell.length_a   1.000
_cell.length_b   1.000
_cell.length_c   1.000
_cell.angle_alpha   90.00
_cell.angle_beta   90.00
_cell.angle_gamma   90.00
#
_symmetry.space_group_name_H-M   'P 1'
#
loop_
_entity.id
_entity.type
_entity.pdbx_description
1 polymer ?
#
loop_
_entity_poly.entity_id
_entity_poly.type
_entity_poly.pdbx_seq_one_letter_code
_entity_poly.pdbx_strand_id
1 'polypeptide(L)'
;MPAEKLAYALARYSRSPDSIRASLDWVRAHDSSKFLDSFYFQYGHASIADLGHVALCFEGISELAAIDIEDEQLWDGQARSSRYQDFSRSGFVTPPELDPPSAARYQQAGAALLAAYREIHERMVHHLSAQLPRPESMQPGAYQRNIAARAFDVARYVLFLGIPTGVGQVTSIR
;
A
#
# COMPACT_ATOMS: atom_id res chain seq x y z
N MET A 1 -11.48 -19.07 5.28
CA MET A 1 -12.87 -19.01 4.77
C MET A 1 -12.95 -17.75 3.94
N PRO A 2 -13.51 -17.78 2.70
CA PRO A 2 -13.68 -16.57 1.88
C PRO A 2 -14.47 -15.48 2.60
N ALA A 3 -14.20 -14.22 2.28
CA ALA A 3 -14.77 -13.06 2.95
C ALA A 3 -16.30 -13.00 2.85
N GLU A 4 -16.85 -13.44 1.72
CA GLU A 4 -18.29 -13.52 1.43
C GLU A 4 -18.98 -14.54 2.35
N LYS A 5 -18.32 -15.67 2.61
CA LYS A 5 -18.84 -16.70 3.52
C LYS A 5 -18.83 -16.23 4.98
N LEU A 6 -17.80 -15.47 5.36
CA LEU A 6 -17.73 -14.86 6.69
C LEU A 6 -18.85 -13.82 6.89
N ALA A 7 -19.00 -12.91 5.93
CA ALA A 7 -20.07 -11.91 5.92
C ALA A 7 -21.45 -12.58 6.05
N TYR A 8 -21.66 -13.67 5.31
CA TYR A 8 -22.92 -14.39 5.35
C TYR A 8 -23.17 -15.13 6.67
N ALA A 9 -22.16 -15.76 7.26
CA ALA A 9 -22.32 -16.40 8.56
C ALA A 9 -22.78 -15.40 9.63
N LEU A 10 -22.22 -14.18 9.61
CA LEU A 10 -22.60 -13.10 10.51
C LEU A 10 -24.00 -12.54 10.20
N ALA A 11 -24.35 -12.39 8.92
CA ALA A 11 -25.70 -11.99 8.51
C ALA A 11 -26.76 -13.01 8.96
N ARG A 12 -26.48 -14.31 8.81
CA ARG A 12 -27.36 -15.38 9.29
C ARG A 12 -27.49 -15.36 10.81
N TYR A 13 -26.37 -15.22 11.53
CA TYR A 13 -26.37 -15.15 13.00
C TYR A 13 -27.24 -13.98 13.52
N SER A 14 -27.28 -12.86 12.80
CA SER A 14 -28.16 -11.73 13.14
C SER A 14 -29.65 -11.99 12.87
N ARG A 15 -30.01 -12.97 12.04
CA ARG A 15 -31.37 -13.14 11.48
C ARG A 15 -31.97 -14.54 11.67
N SER A 16 -31.26 -15.43 12.36
CA SER A 16 -31.74 -16.77 12.72
C SER A 16 -31.48 -17.06 14.20
N PRO A 17 -32.24 -17.99 14.82
CA PRO A 17 -31.98 -18.42 16.19
C PRO A 17 -30.74 -19.33 16.33
N ASP A 18 -30.03 -19.58 15.23
CA ASP A 18 -28.88 -20.48 15.22
C ASP A 18 -27.68 -19.86 15.93
N SER A 19 -26.86 -20.69 16.57
CA SER A 19 -25.56 -20.24 17.07
C SER A 19 -24.61 -19.85 15.93
N ILE A 20 -23.59 -19.05 16.25
CA ILE A 20 -22.53 -18.73 15.27
C ILE A 20 -21.84 -19.99 14.74
N ARG A 21 -21.70 -21.05 15.57
CA ARG A 21 -21.13 -22.33 15.13
C ARG A 21 -21.98 -22.99 14.05
N ALA A 22 -23.30 -23.06 14.26
CA ALA A 22 -24.23 -23.61 13.29
C ALA A 22 -24.26 -22.77 11.99
N SER A 23 -24.17 -21.43 12.10
CA SER A 23 -24.07 -20.55 10.94
C SER A 23 -22.78 -20.79 10.14
N LEU A 24 -21.64 -20.91 10.81
CA LEU A 24 -20.34 -21.21 10.17
C LEU A 24 -20.35 -22.57 9.47
N ASP A 25 -20.92 -23.60 10.10
CA ASP A 25 -21.00 -24.94 9.51
C ASP A 25 -21.93 -24.95 8.29
N TRP A 26 -23.03 -24.19 8.33
CA TRP A 26 -23.92 -24.05 7.18
C TRP A 26 -23.22 -23.38 5.99
N VAL A 27 -22.56 -22.22 6.18
CA VAL A 27 -21.91 -21.51 5.07
C VAL A 27 -20.73 -22.28 4.47
N ARG A 28 -20.08 -23.16 5.24
CA ARG A 28 -19.05 -24.06 4.72
C ARG A 28 -19.64 -25.05 3.71
N ALA A 29 -20.80 -25.60 4.01
CA ALA A 29 -21.46 -26.64 3.21
C ALA A 29 -22.28 -26.12 2.01
N HIS A 30 -22.54 -24.81 1.94
CA HIS A 30 -23.37 -24.21 0.89
C HIS A 30 -22.58 -23.28 -0.02
N ASP A 31 -23.09 -23.09 -1.23
CA ASP A 31 -22.56 -22.12 -2.19
C ASP A 31 -23.01 -20.69 -1.80
N SER A 32 -22.03 -19.81 -1.60
CA SER A 32 -22.24 -18.42 -1.21
C SER A 32 -22.46 -17.48 -2.39
N SER A 33 -22.29 -17.93 -3.64
CA SER A 33 -22.53 -17.11 -4.83
C SER A 33 -24.00 -16.67 -4.92
N LYS A 34 -24.93 -17.62 -4.74
CA LYS A 34 -26.38 -17.37 -4.75
C LYS A 34 -26.86 -16.43 -3.65
N PHE A 35 -26.07 -16.28 -2.58
CA PHE A 35 -26.38 -15.38 -1.47
C PHE A 35 -26.13 -13.91 -1.83
N LEU A 36 -25.00 -13.60 -2.49
CA LEU A 36 -24.72 -12.25 -2.98
C LEU A 36 -25.86 -11.79 -3.90
N ASP A 37 -26.29 -12.64 -4.83
CA ASP A 37 -27.36 -12.31 -5.78
C ASP A 37 -28.71 -12.02 -5.13
N SER A 38 -29.06 -12.70 -4.03
CA SER A 38 -30.40 -12.64 -3.43
C SER A 38 -30.51 -11.68 -2.25
N PHE A 39 -29.50 -11.56 -1.39
CA PHE A 39 -29.59 -10.71 -0.19
C PHE A 39 -28.87 -9.37 -0.34
N TYR A 40 -27.79 -9.32 -1.13
CA TYR A 40 -27.03 -8.10 -1.35
C TYR A 40 -27.76 -7.18 -2.34
N PHE A 41 -28.11 -7.71 -3.52
CA PHE A 41 -28.66 -6.88 -4.60
C PHE A 41 -30.18 -6.64 -4.51
N GLN A 42 -30.97 -7.53 -3.88
CA GLN A 42 -32.45 -7.39 -3.89
C GLN A 42 -33.04 -6.64 -2.68
N TYR A 43 -32.42 -6.74 -1.50
CA TYR A 43 -32.98 -6.16 -0.26
C TYR A 43 -32.32 -4.85 0.19
N GLY A 44 -31.26 -4.38 -0.48
CA GLY A 44 -30.58 -3.13 -0.14
C GLY A 44 -29.82 -3.15 1.20
N HIS A 45 -29.46 -4.33 1.72
CA HIS A 45 -28.70 -4.48 2.95
C HIS A 45 -27.18 -4.37 2.69
N ALA A 46 -26.74 -3.22 2.19
CA ALA A 46 -25.33 -2.94 1.89
C ALA A 46 -24.40 -3.19 3.09
N SER A 47 -24.91 -3.01 4.32
CA SER A 47 -24.16 -3.24 5.56
C SER A 47 -23.70 -4.69 5.80
N ILE A 48 -24.18 -5.65 5.00
CA ILE A 48 -23.66 -7.03 5.04
C ILE A 48 -22.26 -7.09 4.41
N ALA A 49 -21.97 -6.30 3.38
CA ALA A 49 -20.64 -6.28 2.77
C ALA A 49 -19.58 -5.70 3.72
N ASP A 50 -19.97 -4.83 4.66
CA ASP A 50 -19.08 -4.36 5.73
C ASP A 50 -18.54 -5.50 6.61
N LEU A 51 -19.21 -6.66 6.64
CA LEU A 51 -18.82 -7.81 7.45
C LEU A 51 -17.78 -8.71 6.77
N GLY A 52 -17.53 -8.49 5.47
CA GLY A 52 -16.50 -9.17 4.70
C GLY A 52 -15.36 -8.23 4.40
N HIS A 53 -14.12 -8.68 4.60
CA HIS A 53 -12.93 -7.87 4.34
C HIS A 53 -12.02 -8.59 3.35
N VAL A 54 -11.41 -7.80 2.46
CA VAL A 54 -10.44 -8.26 1.46
C VAL A 54 -9.12 -7.52 1.67
N ALA A 55 -8.01 -8.21 1.37
CA ALA A 55 -6.70 -7.60 1.31
C ALA A 55 -6.34 -7.37 -0.17
N LEU A 56 -5.95 -6.14 -0.51
CA LEU A 56 -5.56 -5.70 -1.84
C LEU A 56 -4.13 -5.17 -1.81
N CYS A 57 -3.37 -5.43 -2.86
CA CYS A 57 -2.04 -4.86 -3.07
C CYS A 57 -1.98 -4.21 -4.45
N PHE A 58 -1.53 -2.96 -4.49
CA PHE A 58 -1.27 -2.22 -5.70
C PHE A 58 0.24 -2.09 -5.88
N GLU A 59 0.75 -2.46 -7.05
CA GLU A 59 2.18 -2.50 -7.33
C GLU A 59 2.50 -1.72 -8.60
N GLY A 60 3.61 -0.97 -8.59
CA GLY A 60 4.09 -0.24 -9.77
C GLY A 60 3.23 0.98 -10.14
N ILE A 61 2.27 1.36 -9.28
CA ILE A 61 1.49 2.58 -9.42
C ILE A 61 2.35 3.80 -9.07
N SER A 62 2.03 4.97 -9.62
CA SER A 62 2.70 6.21 -9.24
C SER A 62 2.39 6.58 -7.79
N GLU A 63 3.28 7.31 -7.13
CA GLU A 63 3.02 7.87 -5.80
C GLU A 63 1.76 8.76 -5.79
N LEU A 64 1.44 9.44 -6.91
CA LEU A 64 0.17 10.15 -7.06
C LEU A 64 -1.04 9.22 -6.90
N ALA A 65 -1.04 8.09 -7.62
CA ALA A 65 -2.14 7.13 -7.53
C ALA A 65 -2.21 6.47 -6.15
N ALA A 66 -1.06 6.28 -5.48
CA ALA A 66 -1.04 5.78 -4.11
C ALA A 66 -1.71 6.78 -3.14
N ILE A 67 -1.43 8.08 -3.26
CA ILE A 67 -2.09 9.12 -2.46
C ILE A 67 -3.61 9.06 -2.66
N ASP A 68 -4.08 8.93 -3.89
CA ASP A 68 -5.53 8.85 -4.17
C ASP A 68 -6.17 7.58 -3.57
N ILE A 69 -5.45 6.46 -3.54
CA ILE A 69 -5.93 5.21 -2.90
C ILE A 69 -5.91 5.32 -1.37
N GLU A 70 -4.90 6.00 -0.82
CA GLU A 70 -4.74 6.22 0.62
C GLU A 70 -5.74 7.25 1.17
N ASP A 71 -6.31 8.11 0.33
CA ASP A 71 -7.38 9.07 0.67
C ASP A 71 -8.76 8.39 0.84
N GLU A 72 -8.77 7.28 1.57
CA GLU A 72 -9.95 6.53 1.98
C GLU A 72 -10.24 6.80 3.46
N GLN A 73 -11.51 7.04 3.80
CA GLN A 73 -11.91 7.44 5.16
C GLN A 73 -11.59 6.35 6.20
N LEU A 74 -11.68 5.09 5.80
CA LEU A 74 -11.41 3.92 6.63
C LEU A 74 -10.10 3.22 6.22
N TRP A 75 -9.07 4.01 5.87
CA TRP A 75 -7.77 3.46 5.52
C TRP A 75 -7.22 2.51 6.60
N ASP A 76 -7.04 1.26 6.22
CA ASP A 76 -6.33 0.23 7.00
C ASP A 76 -5.29 -0.42 6.08
N GLY A 77 -4.10 0.18 6.02
CA GLY A 77 -3.08 -0.24 5.07
C GLY A 77 -1.68 0.28 5.37
N GLN A 78 -0.75 -0.09 4.50
CA GLN A 78 0.65 0.31 4.55
C GLN A 78 1.18 0.62 3.14
N ALA A 79 1.87 1.74 3.02
CA ALA A 79 2.58 2.13 1.82
C ALA A 79 4.07 1.72 1.85
N ARG A 80 4.66 1.57 0.67
CA ARG A 80 6.09 1.33 0.50
C ARG A 80 6.89 2.51 1.08
N SER A 81 7.62 2.26 2.17
CA SER A 81 8.31 3.34 2.88
C SER A 81 9.50 3.94 2.12
N SER A 82 9.39 5.22 1.76
CA SER A 82 10.50 6.07 1.26
C SER A 82 11.63 6.33 2.26
N ARG A 83 11.45 5.93 3.53
CA ARG A 83 12.47 6.05 4.58
C ARG A 83 13.39 4.84 4.66
N TYR A 84 12.94 3.69 4.16
CA TYR A 84 13.63 2.40 4.34
C TYR A 84 13.95 1.69 3.04
N GLN A 85 13.33 2.10 1.92
CA GLN A 85 13.55 1.49 0.63
C GLN A 85 14.27 2.43 -0.32
N ASP A 86 15.15 1.87 -1.14
CA ASP A 86 15.87 2.60 -2.17
C ASP A 86 15.05 2.71 -3.46
N PHE A 87 14.70 3.95 -3.83
CA PHE A 87 13.99 4.28 -5.08
C PHE A 87 14.94 4.63 -6.23
N SER A 88 16.26 4.56 -6.04
CA SER A 88 17.23 4.99 -7.05
C SER A 88 17.14 4.27 -8.39
N ARG A 89 16.60 3.04 -8.39
CA ARG A 89 16.44 2.15 -9.54
C ARG A 89 14.98 1.91 -9.91
N SER A 90 14.04 2.64 -9.30
CA SER A 90 12.61 2.42 -9.53
C SER A 90 12.14 2.89 -10.90
N GLY A 91 12.88 3.80 -11.55
CA GLY A 91 12.38 4.52 -12.71
C GLY A 91 11.21 5.43 -12.31
N PHE A 92 10.31 5.71 -13.26
CA PHE A 92 9.13 6.55 -13.06
C PHE A 92 8.03 6.23 -14.06
N VAL A 93 6.78 6.40 -13.63
CA VAL A 93 5.59 6.33 -14.48
C VAL A 93 5.52 7.61 -15.31
N THR A 94 5.51 7.47 -16.64
CA THR A 94 5.25 8.58 -17.56
C THR A 94 3.76 8.63 -17.86
N PRO A 95 3.05 9.75 -17.61
CA PRO A 95 1.63 9.85 -17.94
C PRO A 95 1.39 9.63 -19.44
N PRO A 96 0.52 8.67 -19.84
CA PRO A 96 0.32 8.32 -21.25
C PRO A 96 -0.37 9.41 -22.07
N GLU A 97 -0.95 10.42 -21.41
CA GLU A 97 -1.65 11.56 -22.03
C GLU A 97 -0.69 12.64 -22.53
N LEU A 98 0.60 12.58 -22.17
CA LEU A 98 1.61 13.53 -22.62
C LEU A 98 1.91 13.35 -24.12
N ASP A 99 1.95 14.46 -24.85
CA ASP A 99 2.49 14.45 -26.21
C ASP A 99 3.99 14.11 -26.22
N PRO A 100 4.55 13.61 -27.34
CA PRO A 100 5.94 13.14 -27.36
C PRO A 100 6.98 14.16 -26.86
N PRO A 101 6.91 15.46 -27.20
CA PRO A 101 7.82 16.47 -26.65
C PRO A 101 7.68 16.69 -25.14
N SER A 102 6.47 16.62 -24.57
CA SER A 102 6.27 16.74 -23.12
C SER A 102 6.69 15.48 -22.38
N ALA A 103 6.43 14.30 -22.95
CA ALA A 103 6.90 13.02 -22.42
C ALA A 103 8.43 12.99 -22.34
N ALA A 104 9.14 13.43 -23.38
CA ALA A 104 10.60 13.50 -23.37
C ALA A 104 11.15 14.46 -22.29
N ARG A 105 10.53 15.63 -22.14
CA ARG A 105 10.89 16.60 -21.08
C ARG A 105 10.65 16.04 -19.68
N TYR A 106 9.52 15.38 -19.47
CA TYR A 106 9.19 14.71 -18.21
C TYR A 106 10.21 13.62 -17.88
N GLN A 107 10.54 12.76 -18.85
CA GLN A 107 11.51 11.68 -18.68
C GLN A 107 12.91 12.21 -18.35
N GLN A 108 13.34 13.28 -19.02
CA GLN A 108 14.62 13.94 -18.72
C GLN A 108 14.65 14.50 -17.29
N ALA A 109 13.59 15.19 -16.87
CA ALA A 109 13.48 15.72 -15.52
C ALA A 109 13.46 14.60 -14.46
N GLY A 110 12.69 13.54 -14.68
CA GLY A 110 12.62 12.38 -13.79
C GLY A 110 13.97 11.68 -13.64
N ALA A 111 14.72 11.51 -14.74
CA ALA A 111 16.06 10.94 -14.70
C ALA A 111 17.05 11.82 -13.93
N ALA A 112 16.97 13.14 -14.09
CA ALA A 112 17.79 14.10 -13.34
C ALA A 112 17.47 14.08 -11.83
N LEU A 113 16.20 14.01 -11.46
CA LEU A 113 15.77 13.92 -10.05
C LEU A 113 16.24 12.61 -9.40
N LEU A 114 16.14 11.47 -10.09
CA LEU A 114 16.67 10.20 -9.59
C LEU A 114 18.20 10.19 -9.48
N ALA A 115 18.90 10.89 -10.37
CA ALA A 115 20.34 11.07 -10.24
C ALA A 115 20.71 11.90 -9.01
N ALA A 116 20.01 13.03 -8.80
CA ALA A 116 20.17 13.87 -7.62
C ALA A 116 19.83 13.11 -6.32
N TYR A 117 18.78 12.29 -6.34
CA TYR A 117 18.39 11.44 -5.21
C TYR A 117 19.53 10.52 -4.75
N ARG A 118 20.18 9.82 -5.70
CA ARG A 118 21.34 8.95 -5.40
C ARG A 118 22.49 9.75 -4.80
N GLU A 119 22.84 10.86 -5.44
CA GLU A 119 23.95 11.70 -5.03
C GLU A 119 23.74 12.30 -3.64
N ILE A 120 22.53 12.81 -3.35
CA ILE A 120 22.16 13.33 -2.04
C ILE A 120 22.25 12.22 -0.99
N HIS A 121 21.69 11.05 -1.27
CA HIS A 121 21.76 9.92 -0.33
C HIS A 121 23.21 9.54 0.00
N GLU A 122 24.06 9.37 -1.00
CA GLU A 122 25.49 9.04 -0.81
C GLU A 122 26.22 10.10 0.02
N ARG A 123 26.05 11.39 -0.32
CA ARG A 123 26.63 12.51 0.42
C ARG A 123 26.15 12.53 1.87
N MET A 124 24.86 12.28 2.11
CA MET A 124 24.28 12.27 3.44
C MET A 124 24.73 11.07 4.27
N VAL A 125 24.90 9.88 3.67
CA VAL A 125 25.50 8.73 4.37
C VAL A 125 26.90 9.06 4.85
N HIS A 126 27.74 9.65 4.00
CA HIS A 126 29.09 10.07 4.38
C HIS A 126 29.07 11.13 5.49
N HIS A 127 28.29 12.19 5.31
CA HIS A 127 28.17 13.27 6.29
C HIS A 127 27.67 12.77 7.66
N LEU A 128 26.58 11.99 7.68
CA LEU A 128 26.01 11.48 8.91
C LEU A 128 26.93 10.48 9.60
N SER A 129 27.67 9.66 8.84
CA SER A 129 28.63 8.72 9.41
C SER A 129 29.80 9.42 10.12
N ALA A 130 30.21 10.58 9.60
CA ALA A 130 31.25 11.40 10.22
C ALA A 130 30.75 12.11 11.50
N GLN A 131 29.49 12.55 11.52
CA GLN A 131 28.90 13.27 12.66
C GLN A 131 28.41 12.34 13.78
N LEU A 132 28.00 11.12 13.44
CA LEU A 132 27.36 10.19 14.35
C LEU A 132 28.14 8.87 14.34
N PRO A 133 29.33 8.80 14.95
CA PRO A 133 30.11 7.58 14.95
C PRO A 133 29.35 6.43 15.62
N ARG A 134 29.59 5.20 15.14
CA ARG A 134 28.93 4.01 15.66
C ARG A 134 29.25 3.79 17.14
N PRO A 135 28.24 3.70 18.03
CA PRO A 135 28.47 3.29 19.42
C PRO A 135 29.00 1.85 19.49
N GLU A 136 29.90 1.57 20.42
CA GLU A 136 30.47 0.23 20.60
C GLU A 136 29.40 -0.84 20.85
N SER A 137 28.37 -0.48 21.62
CA SER A 137 27.22 -1.34 21.95
C SER A 137 26.30 -1.64 20.76
N MET A 138 26.42 -0.90 19.65
CA MET A 138 25.55 -1.05 18.48
C MET A 138 26.17 -1.98 17.44
N GLN A 139 25.38 -2.96 16.99
CA GLN A 139 25.78 -3.85 15.90
C GLN A 139 26.05 -3.06 14.59
N PRO A 140 27.13 -3.35 13.85
CA PRO A 140 27.50 -2.62 12.64
C PRO A 140 26.37 -2.50 11.60
N GLY A 141 25.63 -3.59 11.36
CA GLY A 141 24.51 -3.57 10.42
C GLY A 141 23.32 -2.72 10.90
N ALA A 142 23.06 -2.66 12.20
CA ALA A 142 22.02 -1.79 12.75
C ALA A 142 22.38 -0.31 12.59
N TYR A 143 23.65 0.02 12.84
CA TYR A 143 24.18 1.35 12.60
C TYR A 143 24.07 1.78 11.13
N GLN A 144 24.52 0.93 10.20
CA GLN A 144 24.44 1.22 8.75
C GLN A 144 23.00 1.45 8.29
N ARG A 145 22.05 0.61 8.72
CA ARG A 145 20.62 0.80 8.41
C ARG A 145 20.07 2.11 8.97
N ASN A 146 20.44 2.48 10.20
CA ASN A 146 20.00 3.73 10.81
C ASN A 146 20.56 4.96 10.07
N ILE A 147 21.83 4.94 9.66
CA ILE A 147 22.45 6.01 8.87
C ILE A 147 21.77 6.10 7.49
N ALA A 148 21.58 4.96 6.81
CA ALA A 148 20.92 4.92 5.51
C ALA A 148 19.48 5.46 5.59
N ALA A 149 18.70 5.05 6.59
CA ALA A 149 17.33 5.56 6.77
C ALA A 149 17.29 7.08 6.99
N ARG A 150 18.24 7.64 7.76
CA ARG A 150 18.37 9.09 7.94
C ARG A 150 18.83 9.80 6.67
N ALA A 151 19.68 9.16 5.85
CA ALA A 151 20.06 9.70 4.55
C ALA A 151 18.88 9.69 3.57
N PHE A 152 18.04 8.64 3.58
CA PHE A 152 16.81 8.59 2.81
C PHE A 152 15.80 9.66 3.26
N ASP A 153 15.69 9.93 4.56
CA ASP A 153 14.84 11.02 5.09
C ASP A 153 15.17 12.38 4.46
N VAL A 154 16.41 12.59 4.02
CA VAL A 154 16.85 13.81 3.33
C VAL A 154 16.69 13.66 1.81
N ALA A 155 17.18 12.56 1.23
CA ALA A 155 17.15 12.35 -0.21
C ALA A 155 15.71 12.28 -0.77
N ARG A 156 14.75 11.77 -0.01
CA ARG A 156 13.36 11.61 -0.46
C ARG A 156 12.67 12.91 -0.88
N TYR A 157 13.17 14.08 -0.49
CA TYR A 157 12.60 15.37 -0.88
C TYR A 157 12.75 15.70 -2.37
N VAL A 158 13.61 14.97 -3.11
CA VAL A 158 13.68 15.07 -4.57
C VAL A 158 12.93 13.96 -5.30
N LEU A 159 12.29 13.03 -4.58
CA LEU A 159 11.32 12.12 -5.18
C LEU A 159 10.08 12.92 -5.58
N PHE A 160 9.49 12.55 -6.72
CA PHE A 160 8.33 13.21 -7.30
C PHE A 160 7.18 12.23 -7.45
N LEU A 161 5.97 12.73 -7.73
CA LEU A 161 4.76 11.91 -7.67
C LEU A 161 4.64 10.85 -8.78
N GLY A 162 5.59 10.82 -9.72
CA GLY A 162 5.71 9.79 -10.75
C GLY A 162 6.54 8.57 -10.34
N ILE A 163 7.16 8.57 -9.16
CA ILE A 163 7.94 7.44 -8.66
C ILE A 163 7.01 6.24 -8.43
N PRO A 164 7.35 5.03 -8.92
CA PRO A 164 6.50 3.87 -8.76
C PRO A 164 6.67 3.30 -7.36
N THR A 165 5.52 3.05 -6.72
CA THR A 165 5.40 2.64 -5.34
C THR A 165 4.48 1.42 -5.24
N GLY A 166 4.15 1.05 -4.01
CA GLY A 166 3.10 0.08 -3.77
C GLY A 166 2.40 0.32 -2.44
N VAL A 167 1.11 0.01 -2.40
CA VAL A 167 0.28 0.12 -1.20
C VAL A 167 -0.49 -1.18 -1.00
N GLY A 168 -0.57 -1.64 0.24
CA GLY A 168 -1.41 -2.75 0.65
C GLY A 168 -2.50 -2.26 1.58
N GLN A 169 -3.75 -2.66 1.34
CA GLN A 169 -4.90 -2.25 2.13
C GLN A 169 -5.78 -3.45 2.48
N VAL A 170 -6.31 -3.47 3.69
CA VAL A 170 -7.46 -4.28 4.07
C VAL A 170 -8.68 -3.38 4.04
N THR A 171 -9.71 -3.75 3.27
CA THR A 171 -10.94 -2.96 3.18
C THR A 171 -12.16 -3.87 3.17
N SER A 172 -13.31 -3.31 3.50
CA SER A 172 -14.58 -4.03 3.42
C SER A 172 -14.95 -4.30 1.95
N ILE A 173 -15.88 -5.23 1.70
CA ILE A 173 -16.35 -5.51 0.34
C ILE A 173 -17.27 -4.38 -0.21
N ARG A 174 -17.75 -3.48 0.66
CA ARG A 174 -18.60 -2.35 0.26
C ARG A 174 -17.78 -1.25 -0.38
#